data_AF-A0A1I8ARG7-F1
#
_entry.id   AF-A0A1I8ARG7-F1
#
_cell.length_a   1.000
_cell.length_b   1.000
_cell.length_c   1.000
_cell.angle_alpha   90.00
_cell.angle_beta   90.00
_cell.angle_gamma   90.00
#
_symmetry.space_group_name_H-M   'P 1'
#
loop_
_entity.id
_entity.type
_entity.pdbx_description
1 polymer ?
#
loop_
_entity_poly.entity_id
_entity_poly.type
_entity_poly.pdbx_seq_one_letter_code
_entity_poly.pdbx_strand_id
1 'polypeptide(L)'
;MVDRIKAAVDARTDDSFVIMARTDALAVEGLEAALDRAAACIEAGADMIFPEAITELSMYKTFANRVKAPILANITEFGATP
;
A
#
# COMPACT_ATOMS: atom_id res chain seq x y z
N MET A 1 -11.64 4.41 1.32
CA MET A 1 -10.73 3.61 0.47
C MET A 1 -11.11 2.14 0.50
N VAL A 2 -11.38 1.57 1.67
CA VAL A 2 -11.92 0.20 1.83
C VAL A 2 -13.03 -0.15 0.84
N ASP A 3 -14.06 0.68 0.70
CA ASP A 3 -15.18 0.38 -0.22
C ASP A 3 -14.75 0.30 -1.69
N ARG A 4 -13.75 1.10 -2.11
CA ARG A 4 -13.20 1.03 -3.47
C ARG A 4 -12.44 -0.28 -3.70
N ILE A 5 -11.72 -0.77 -2.67
CA ILE A 5 -11.01 -2.05 -2.75
C ILE A 5 -12.03 -3.18 -2.81
N LYS A 6 -13.04 -3.18 -1.93
CA LYS A 6 -14.10 -4.18 -1.95
C LYS A 6 -14.81 -4.24 -3.30
N ALA A 7 -15.13 -3.09 -3.89
CA ALA A 7 -15.73 -3.02 -5.22
C ALA A 7 -14.80 -3.57 -6.31
N ALA A 8 -13.49 -3.29 -6.25
CA ALA A 8 -12.51 -3.83 -7.21
C ALA A 8 -12.36 -5.35 -7.07
N VAL A 9 -12.33 -5.86 -5.84
CA VAL A 9 -12.22 -7.29 -5.52
C VAL A 9 -13.49 -8.04 -5.94
N ASP A 10 -14.67 -7.48 -5.66
CA ASP A 10 -15.96 -8.05 -6.08
C ASP A 10 -16.09 -8.15 -7.61
N ALA A 11 -15.55 -7.15 -8.32
CA ALA A 11 -15.55 -7.14 -9.79
C ALA A 11 -14.48 -8.05 -10.43
N ARG A 12 -13.60 -8.69 -9.64
CA ARG A 12 -12.52 -9.54 -10.18
C ARG A 12 -13.11 -10.82 -10.78
N THR A 13 -12.82 -11.05 -12.07
CA THR A 13 -13.29 -12.23 -12.82
C THR A 13 -12.21 -13.28 -13.08
N ASP A 14 -10.95 -12.95 -12.80
CA ASP A 14 -9.78 -13.83 -12.93
C ASP A 14 -9.01 -13.81 -11.61
N ASP A 15 -8.87 -14.96 -10.96
CA ASP A 15 -8.18 -15.11 -9.67
C ASP A 15 -6.68 -14.77 -9.75
N SER A 16 -6.08 -14.75 -10.94
CA SER A 16 -4.70 -14.32 -11.16
C SER A 16 -4.55 -12.80 -11.28
N PHE A 17 -5.66 -12.06 -11.39
CA PHE A 17 -5.63 -10.60 -11.45
C PHE A 17 -5.33 -9.98 -10.08
N VAL A 18 -4.25 -9.20 -10.02
CA VAL A 18 -3.74 -8.59 -8.79
C VAL A 18 -4.34 -7.20 -8.59
N ILE A 19 -4.90 -6.96 -7.40
CA ILE A 19 -5.38 -5.66 -6.94
C ILE A 19 -4.38 -5.09 -5.94
N MET A 20 -3.63 -4.07 -6.37
CA MET A 20 -2.69 -3.35 -5.51
C MET A 20 -3.31 -2.07 -4.97
N ALA A 21 -3.28 -1.87 -3.66
CA ALA A 21 -3.72 -0.62 -3.05
C ALA A 21 -2.54 0.34 -2.89
N ARG A 22 -2.68 1.54 -3.47
CA ARG A 22 -1.74 2.65 -3.29
C ARG A 22 -2.21 3.58 -2.18
N THR A 23 -1.29 4.07 -1.37
CA THR A 23 -1.57 5.14 -0.39
C THR A 23 -0.50 6.22 -0.39
N ASP A 24 -0.95 7.48 -0.43
CA ASP A 24 -0.13 8.69 -0.32
C ASP A 24 -0.22 9.31 1.09
N ALA A 25 -0.76 8.56 2.07
CA ALA A 25 -1.03 9.07 3.41
C ALA A 25 0.22 9.40 4.22
N LEU A 26 1.38 8.82 3.88
CA LEU A 26 2.62 9.06 4.62
C LEU A 26 3.00 10.54 4.65
N ALA A 27 2.94 11.22 3.51
CA ALA A 27 3.31 12.63 3.40
C ALA A 27 2.29 13.60 4.02
N VAL A 28 1.05 13.14 4.25
CA VAL A 28 -0.07 13.99 4.71
C VAL A 28 -0.41 13.75 6.18
N GLU A 29 -0.39 12.49 6.61
CA GLU A 29 -0.91 12.01 7.89
C GLU A 29 0.16 11.31 8.75
N GLY A 30 1.34 11.06 8.19
CA GLY A 30 2.46 10.40 8.86
C GLY A 30 2.43 8.87 8.78
N LEU A 31 3.46 8.25 9.37
CA LEU A 31 3.76 6.82 9.20
C LEU A 31 2.68 5.90 9.78
N GLU A 32 2.27 6.10 11.03
CA GLU A 32 1.28 5.22 11.68
C GLU A 32 -0.08 5.24 10.96
N ALA A 33 -0.56 6.43 10.57
CA ALA A 33 -1.80 6.54 9.80
C ALA A 33 -1.70 5.84 8.44
N ALA A 34 -0.54 5.93 7.76
CA ALA A 34 -0.30 5.21 6.51
C ALA A 34 -0.25 3.68 6.70
N LEU A 35 0.34 3.21 7.80
CA LEU A 35 0.37 1.78 8.18
C LEU A 35 -1.03 1.24 8.46
N ASP A 36 -1.84 1.96 9.23
CA ASP A 36 -3.22 1.58 9.54
C ASP A 36 -4.09 1.55 8.29
N ARG A 37 -3.93 2.56 7.41
CA ARG A 37 -4.61 2.57 6.10
C ARG A 37 -4.18 1.40 5.23
N ALA A 38 -2.89 1.08 5.16
CA ALA A 38 -2.40 -0.04 4.38
C ALA A 38 -2.91 -1.39 4.91
N ALA A 39 -2.94 -1.58 6.23
CA ALA A 39 -3.51 -2.76 6.87
C ALA A 39 -5.01 -2.91 6.56
N ALA A 40 -5.79 -1.83 6.70
CA ALA A 40 -7.21 -1.83 6.35
C ALA A 40 -7.46 -2.13 4.86
N CYS A 41 -6.55 -1.73 3.97
CA CYS A 41 -6.61 -2.06 2.55
C CYS A 41 -6.38 -3.57 2.29
N ILE A 42 -5.41 -4.19 2.98
CA ILE A 42 -5.21 -5.64 2.93
C ILE A 42 -6.42 -6.39 3.49
N GLU A 43 -6.96 -5.97 4.64
CA GLU A 43 -8.16 -6.57 5.22
C GLU A 43 -9.38 -6.44 4.30
N ALA A 44 -9.43 -5.41 3.47
CA ALA A 44 -10.47 -5.20 2.47
C ALA A 44 -10.31 -6.07 1.20
N GLY A 45 -9.19 -6.77 1.05
CA GLY A 45 -8.92 -7.70 -0.05
C GLY A 45 -7.89 -7.23 -1.07
N ALA A 46 -7.14 -6.16 -0.83
CA ALA A 46 -5.99 -5.84 -1.67
C ALA A 46 -4.91 -6.94 -1.54
N ASP A 47 -4.32 -7.34 -2.66
CA ASP A 47 -3.31 -8.41 -2.71
C ASP A 47 -1.90 -7.85 -2.43
N MET A 48 -1.66 -6.56 -2.70
CA MET A 48 -0.37 -5.89 -2.54
C MET A 48 -0.52 -4.44 -2.10
N ILE A 49 0.54 -3.85 -1.55
CA ILE A 49 0.57 -2.45 -1.12
C ILE A 49 1.64 -1.66 -1.87
N PHE A 50 1.29 -0.44 -2.28
CA PHE A 50 2.21 0.58 -2.75
C PHE A 50 2.14 1.80 -1.81
N PRO A 51 3.03 1.88 -0.81
CA PRO A 51 3.14 3.04 0.06
C PRO A 51 4.05 4.09 -0.60
N GLU A 52 3.49 5.25 -0.89
CA GLU A 52 4.22 6.30 -1.61
C GLU A 52 4.97 7.25 -0.66
N ALA A 53 6.02 7.89 -1.19
CA ALA A 53 6.88 8.90 -0.56
C ALA A 53 7.70 8.36 0.63
N ILE A 54 8.07 7.09 0.59
CA ILE A 54 8.99 6.52 1.58
C ILE A 54 10.41 7.03 1.34
N THR A 55 11.03 7.59 2.38
CA THR A 55 12.38 8.16 2.33
C THR A 55 13.44 7.31 3.00
N GLU A 56 13.07 6.24 3.71
CA GLU A 56 14.01 5.37 4.42
C GLU A 56 13.69 3.88 4.23
N LEU A 57 14.73 3.06 4.08
CA LEU A 57 14.59 1.59 4.01
C LEU A 57 13.96 0.98 5.27
N SER A 58 14.15 1.62 6.43
CA SER A 58 13.54 1.22 7.72
C SER A 58 12.01 1.23 7.64
N MET A 59 11.43 2.24 6.97
CA MET A 59 9.98 2.39 6.83
C MET A 59 9.41 1.28 5.96
N TYR A 60 10.07 0.90 4.86
CA TYR A 60 9.66 -0.25 4.05
C TYR A 60 9.61 -1.54 4.89
N LYS A 61 10.58 -1.76 5.78
CA LYS A 61 10.55 -2.92 6.70
C LYS A 61 9.35 -2.85 7.65
N THR A 62 9.03 -1.67 8.18
CA THR A 62 7.87 -1.47 9.05
C THR A 62 6.56 -1.78 8.31
N PHE A 63 6.39 -1.28 7.09
CA PHE A 63 5.24 -1.63 6.26
C PHE A 63 5.17 -3.14 6.01
N ALA A 64 6.26 -3.78 5.61
CA ALA A 64 6.30 -5.22 5.32
C ALA A 64 5.87 -6.06 6.53
N ASN A 65 6.37 -5.71 7.71
CA ASN A 65 6.04 -6.39 8.96
C ASN A 65 4.56 -6.20 9.36
N ARG A 66 3.99 -5.02 9.09
CA ARG A 66 2.61 -4.68 9.45
C ARG A 66 1.59 -5.33 8.51
N VAL A 67 1.79 -5.23 7.20
CA VAL A 67 0.78 -5.60 6.19
C VAL A 67 0.88 -7.07 5.76
N LYS A 68 2.06 -7.69 5.89
CA LYS A 68 2.32 -9.10 5.54
C LYS A 68 1.90 -9.49 4.11
N ALA A 69 2.01 -8.54 3.18
CA ALA A 69 1.73 -8.69 1.77
C ALA A 69 2.92 -8.14 0.95
N PRO A 70 3.05 -8.48 -0.34
CA PRO A 70 4.05 -7.89 -1.20
C PRO A 70 3.94 -6.36 -1.24
N ILE A 71 5.10 -5.70 -1.19
CA ILE A 71 5.21 -4.24 -1.21
C ILE A 71 5.99 -3.80 -2.44
N LEU A 72 5.47 -2.79 -3.11
CA LEU A 72 6.17 -2.10 -4.19
C LEU A 72 6.92 -0.88 -3.63
N ALA A 73 8.21 -0.77 -3.96
CA ALA A 73 8.99 0.45 -3.76
C ALA A 73 9.05 1.24 -5.06
N ASN A 74 8.62 2.51 -5.04
CA ASN A 74 8.71 3.39 -6.19
C ASN A 74 10.05 4.11 -6.19
N ILE A 75 10.97 3.65 -7.04
CA ILE A 75 12.34 4.17 -7.17
C ILE A 75 12.39 5.10 -8.39
N THR A 76 11.64 6.20 -8.32
CA THR A 76 11.56 7.18 -9.40
C THR A 76 12.59 8.29 -9.20
N GLU A 77 13.16 8.79 -10.29
CA GLU A 77 14.17 9.86 -10.26
C GLU A 77 13.55 11.22 -9.88
N PHE A 78 14.39 12.12 -9.35
CA PHE A 78 14.03 13.51 -9.01
C PHE A 78 12.88 13.66 -8.00
N GLY A 79 12.58 12.61 -7.23
CA GLY A 79 11.58 12.59 -6.18
C GLY A 79 12.16 12.84 -4.78
N ALA A 80 11.32 12.59 -3.76
CA ALA A 80 11.73 12.63 -2.35
C ALA A 80 12.40 11.32 -1.89
N THR A 81 12.10 10.21 -2.58
CA THR A 81 12.75 8.91 -2.36
C THR A 81 14.23 9.00 -2.76
N PRO A 82 15.18 8.57 -1.91
CA PRO A 82 16.62 8.63 -2.19
C PRO A 82 17.09 7.84 -3.42
#